data_AF-A0A821FKJ4-F1
#
_entry.id   AF-A0A821FKJ4-F1
#
_cell.length_a   1.000
_cell.length_b   1.000
_cell.length_c   1.000
_cell.angle_alpha   90.00
_cell.angle_beta   90.00
_cell.angle_gamma   90.00
#
_symmetry.space_group_name_H-M   'P 1'
#
loop_
_entity.id
_entity.type
_entity.pdbx_description
1 polymer ?
#
loop_
_entity_poly.entity_id
_entity_poly.type
_entity_poly.pdbx_seq_one_letter_code
_entity_poly.pdbx_strand_id
1 'polypeptide(L)'
;KQNNILLDLITYNYLLRSTSLIKETYDTRWLFMNDYLNEMKQNSIQPNLRTFNSILYTLRRCSLYERGPTLALSLLNEMRQCDIEPSLGTWAHIIMIFYPNDQIGYDTQILPQIMDQLEKQFELNGKQFQWRDIDDREFFFNAMFKATVNCRDVDL
;
A
#
# COMPACT_ATOMS: atom_id res chain seq x y z
N LYS A 1 2.59 27.84 21.50
CA LYS A 1 3.21 28.38 20.26
C LYS A 1 3.54 27.18 19.37
N GLN A 2 2.67 26.86 18.40
CA GLN A 2 3.05 25.93 17.33
C GLN A 2 4.07 26.66 16.47
N ASN A 3 5.32 26.20 16.49
CA ASN A 3 6.31 26.68 15.55
C ASN A 3 5.83 26.30 14.15
N ASN A 4 5.73 27.28 13.26
CA ASN A 4 5.28 27.13 11.88
C ASN A 4 6.38 26.44 11.05
N ILE A 5 6.69 25.19 11.40
CA ILE A 5 7.68 24.37 10.70
C ILE A 5 7.01 23.90 9.42
N LEU A 6 7.49 24.38 8.28
CA LEU A 6 7.09 23.87 6.98
C LEU A 6 7.64 22.44 6.84
N LEU A 7 6.74 21.46 6.85
CA LEU A 7 7.08 20.07 6.63
C LEU A 7 7.33 19.83 5.13
N ASP A 8 8.33 19.02 4.81
CA ASP A 8 8.59 18.59 3.44
C ASP A 8 7.94 17.24 3.13
N LEU A 9 7.96 16.84 1.86
CA LEU A 9 7.40 15.58 1.38
C LEU A 9 7.97 14.36 2.13
N ILE A 10 9.27 14.39 2.45
CA ILE A 10 9.94 13.29 3.17
C ILE A 10 9.36 13.18 4.58
N THR A 11 9.16 14.30 5.25
CA THR A 11 8.61 14.36 6.61
C THR A 11 7.16 13.87 6.64
N TYR A 12 6.32 14.29 5.69
CA TYR A 12 4.95 13.73 5.58
C TYR A 12 4.95 12.23 5.32
N ASN A 13 5.79 11.74 4.41
CA ASN A 13 5.90 10.30 4.15
C ASN A 13 6.30 9.51 5.40
N TYR A 14 7.14 10.10 6.27
CA TYR A 14 7.51 9.51 7.55
C TYR A 14 6.35 9.54 8.55
N LEU A 15 5.64 10.66 8.68
CA LEU A 15 4.47 10.80 9.56
C LEU A 15 3.34 9.83 9.19
N LEU A 16 3.03 9.71 7.89
CA LEU A 16 2.05 8.75 7.37
C LEU A 16 2.42 7.32 7.75
N ARG A 17 3.70 6.94 7.64
CA ARG A 17 4.17 5.59 8.00
C ARG A 17 4.19 5.36 9.52
N SER A 18 4.61 6.36 10.30
CA SER A 18 4.71 6.26 11.75
C SER A 18 3.34 6.26 12.43
N THR A 19 2.28 6.69 11.73
CA THR A 19 0.88 6.56 12.17
C THR A 19 0.51 5.11 12.52
N SER A 20 1.15 4.12 11.90
CA SER A 20 1.01 2.70 12.27
C SER A 20 1.41 2.35 13.71
N LEU A 21 2.18 3.21 14.38
CA LEU A 21 2.66 3.03 15.76
C LEU A 21 1.73 3.65 16.82
N ILE A 22 0.74 4.44 16.40
CA ILE A 22 -0.19 5.12 17.32
C ILE A 22 -1.07 4.08 18.00
N LYS A 23 -1.11 4.07 19.33
CA LYS A 23 -1.89 3.12 20.15
C LYS A 23 -3.38 3.52 20.27
N GLU A 24 -3.96 3.95 19.16
CA GLU A 24 -5.37 4.34 19.05
C GLU A 24 -6.10 3.41 18.07
N THR A 25 -7.41 3.63 17.92
CA THR A 25 -8.26 2.86 17.00
C THR A 25 -7.83 3.04 15.54
N TYR A 26 -8.26 2.11 14.67
CA TYR A 26 -8.00 2.20 13.23
C TYR A 26 -8.62 3.45 12.60
N ASP A 27 -9.80 3.86 13.03
CA ASP A 27 -10.43 5.09 12.55
C ASP A 27 -9.61 6.32 12.97
N THR A 28 -9.09 6.37 14.19
CA THR A 28 -8.21 7.46 14.62
C THR A 28 -6.94 7.54 13.78
N ARG A 29 -6.32 6.39 13.47
CA ARG A 29 -5.15 6.34 12.56
C ARG A 29 -5.52 6.83 11.15
N TRP A 30 -6.68 6.44 10.64
CA TRP A 30 -7.17 6.90 9.34
C TRP A 30 -7.41 8.41 9.31
N LEU A 31 -7.99 8.98 10.38
CA LEU A 31 -8.16 10.42 10.53
C LEU A 31 -6.82 11.15 10.48
N PHE A 32 -5.80 10.70 11.24
CA PHE A 32 -4.47 11.32 11.19
C PHE A 32 -3.86 11.29 9.78
N MET A 33 -4.00 10.18 9.04
CA MET A 33 -3.49 10.12 7.66
C MET A 33 -4.20 11.11 6.74
N ASN A 34 -5.53 11.27 6.87
CA ASN A 34 -6.28 12.27 6.11
C ASN A 34 -5.89 13.70 6.47
N ASP A 35 -5.65 13.97 7.76
CA ASP A 35 -5.20 15.29 8.21
C ASP A 35 -3.84 15.64 7.58
N TYR A 36 -2.89 14.70 7.56
CA TYR A 36 -1.61 14.91 6.89
C TYR A 36 -1.75 15.12 5.38
N LEU A 37 -2.61 14.37 4.69
CA LEU A 37 -2.87 14.58 3.25
C LEU A 37 -3.51 15.94 2.97
N ASN A 38 -4.45 16.37 3.82
CA ASN A 38 -5.06 17.70 3.73
C ASN A 38 -4.03 18.81 3.95
N GLU A 39 -3.12 18.63 4.91
CA GLU A 39 -2.04 19.57 5.17
C GLU A 39 -1.04 19.64 4.00
N MET A 40 -0.65 18.50 3.42
CA MET A 40 0.15 18.46 2.19
C MET A 40 -0.50 19.28 1.08
N LYS A 41 -1.81 19.08 0.86
CA LYS A 41 -2.57 19.83 -0.15
C LYS A 41 -2.59 21.34 0.14
N GLN A 42 -2.82 21.74 1.40
CA GLN A 42 -2.80 23.15 1.80
C GLN A 42 -1.42 23.78 1.60
N ASN A 43 -0.36 23.01 1.82
CA ASN A 43 1.03 23.42 1.62
C ASN A 43 1.52 23.22 0.16
N SER A 44 0.62 22.86 -0.77
CA SER A 44 0.94 22.62 -2.19
C SER A 44 2.03 21.56 -2.43
N ILE A 45 2.12 20.56 -1.55
CA ILE A 45 3.03 19.43 -1.66
C ILE A 45 2.29 18.27 -2.31
N GLN A 46 2.78 17.84 -3.47
CA GLN A 46 2.17 16.73 -4.21
C GLN A 46 2.56 15.37 -3.61
N PRO A 47 1.58 14.47 -3.39
CA PRO A 47 1.86 13.07 -3.08
C PRO A 47 2.74 12.41 -4.14
N ASN A 48 3.55 11.44 -3.73
CA ASN A 48 4.31 10.58 -4.64
C ASN A 48 4.08 9.11 -4.33
N LEU A 49 4.72 8.22 -5.10
CA LEU A 49 4.68 6.76 -4.86
C LEU A 49 4.93 6.39 -3.39
N ARG A 50 5.90 7.06 -2.75
CA ARG A 50 6.24 6.81 -1.35
C ARG A 50 5.15 7.27 -0.38
N THR A 51 4.43 8.35 -0.70
CA THR A 51 3.25 8.81 0.08
C THR A 51 2.18 7.73 0.12
N PHE A 52 1.79 7.21 -1.04
CA PHE A 52 0.79 6.15 -1.13
C PHE A 52 1.26 4.85 -0.46
N ASN A 53 2.52 4.44 -0.69
CA ASN A 53 3.08 3.26 -0.03
C ASN A 53 3.16 3.43 1.50
N SER A 54 3.42 4.63 2.02
CA SER A 54 3.36 4.90 3.46
C SER A 54 1.95 4.72 4.05
N ILE A 55 0.91 5.14 3.34
CA ILE A 55 -0.49 4.95 3.77
C ILE A 55 -0.87 3.47 3.72
N LEU A 56 -0.56 2.79 2.62
CA LEU A 56 -0.81 1.35 2.46
C LEU A 56 -0.05 0.52 3.50
N TYR A 57 1.18 0.92 3.84
CA TYR A 57 1.94 0.33 4.93
C TYR A 57 1.20 0.46 6.27
N THR A 58 0.64 1.63 6.56
CA THR A 58 -0.14 1.83 7.79
C THR A 58 -1.42 1.01 7.76
N LEU A 59 -2.13 0.93 6.63
CA LEU A 59 -3.32 0.10 6.48
C LEU A 59 -3.04 -1.40 6.68
N ARG A 60 -1.97 -1.97 6.11
CA ARG A 60 -1.65 -3.40 6.32
C ARG A 60 -1.32 -3.73 7.78
N ARG A 61 -0.82 -2.76 8.55
CA ARG A 61 -0.54 -2.90 9.99
C ARG A 61 -1.82 -2.80 10.83
N CYS A 62 -2.92 -2.37 10.21
CA CYS A 62 -4.28 -2.37 10.75
C CYS A 62 -5.05 -3.59 10.23
N SER A 63 -4.48 -4.79 10.36
CA SER A 63 -4.93 -6.04 9.73
C SER A 63 -6.39 -6.46 10.01
N LEU A 64 -7.01 -5.93 11.06
CA LEU A 64 -8.43 -6.19 11.40
C LEU A 64 -9.35 -5.01 11.06
N TYR A 65 -8.86 -4.03 10.30
CA TYR A 65 -9.69 -2.91 9.86
C TYR A 65 -10.54 -3.34 8.67
N GLU A 66 -11.84 -3.56 8.91
CA GLU A 66 -12.78 -4.05 7.89
C GLU A 66 -12.79 -3.21 6.61
N ARG A 67 -12.53 -1.90 6.72
CA ARG A 67 -12.47 -0.97 5.58
C ARG A 67 -11.14 -1.02 4.82
N GLY A 68 -10.13 -1.71 5.36
CA GLY A 68 -8.77 -1.77 4.81
C GLY A 68 -8.72 -2.13 3.32
N PRO A 69 -9.33 -3.24 2.88
CA PRO A 69 -9.37 -3.62 1.46
C PRO A 69 -10.01 -2.56 0.56
N THR A 70 -11.17 -2.03 0.95
CA THR A 70 -11.89 -0.99 0.18
C THR A 70 -11.06 0.29 0.06
N LEU A 71 -10.43 0.72 1.15
CA LEU A 71 -9.55 1.89 1.16
C LEU A 71 -8.29 1.68 0.31
N ALA A 72 -7.71 0.48 0.36
CA ALA A 72 -6.55 0.13 -0.45
C ALA A 72 -6.86 0.22 -1.96
N LEU A 73 -8.02 -0.29 -2.39
CA LEU A 73 -8.48 -0.14 -3.78
C LEU A 73 -8.77 1.31 -4.16
N SER A 74 -9.33 2.10 -3.23
CA SER A 74 -9.52 3.54 -3.44
C SER A 74 -8.19 4.27 -3.64
N LEU A 75 -7.17 3.93 -2.85
CA LEU A 75 -5.83 4.52 -2.99
C LEU A 75 -5.17 4.14 -4.32
N LEU A 76 -5.32 2.91 -4.81
CA LEU A 76 -4.83 2.53 -6.15
C LEU A 76 -5.49 3.34 -7.26
N ASN A 77 -6.78 3.63 -7.13
CA ASN A 77 -7.49 4.48 -8.08
C ASN A 77 -6.98 5.93 -8.02
N GLU A 78 -6.74 6.47 -6.84
CA GLU A 78 -6.18 7.80 -6.64
C GLU A 78 -4.75 7.91 -7.19
N MET A 79 -3.89 6.92 -6.93
CA MET A 79 -2.55 6.83 -7.53
C MET A 79 -2.62 6.98 -9.06
N ARG A 80 -3.53 6.24 -9.70
CA ARG A 80 -3.75 6.34 -11.15
C ARG A 80 -4.27 7.71 -11.59
N GLN A 81 -5.13 8.36 -10.82
CA GLN A 81 -5.61 9.72 -11.11
C GLN A 81 -4.50 10.78 -10.98
N CYS A 82 -3.48 10.50 -10.16
CA CYS A 82 -2.29 11.31 -10.02
C CYS A 82 -1.15 10.92 -10.98
N ASP A 83 -1.40 10.05 -11.97
CA ASP A 83 -0.39 9.51 -12.88
C ASP A 83 0.79 8.82 -12.17
N ILE A 84 0.53 8.21 -11.00
CA ILE A 84 1.50 7.46 -10.22
C ILE A 84 1.23 5.97 -10.39
N GLU A 85 2.16 5.26 -11.02
CA GLU A 85 2.03 3.82 -11.21
C GLU A 85 2.40 3.03 -9.93
N PRO A 86 1.58 2.04 -9.52
CA PRO A 86 1.91 1.10 -8.45
C PRO A 86 3.25 0.41 -8.68
N SER A 87 4.08 0.27 -7.63
CA SER A 87 5.32 -0.50 -7.64
C SER A 87 5.14 -1.89 -7.03
N LEU A 88 6.20 -2.72 -7.07
CA LEU A 88 6.19 -4.02 -6.40
C LEU A 88 5.86 -3.88 -4.91
N GLY A 89 6.36 -2.84 -4.25
CA GLY A 89 6.08 -2.51 -2.85
C GLY A 89 4.62 -2.12 -2.62
N THR A 90 4.01 -1.39 -3.57
CA THR A 90 2.57 -1.13 -3.55
C THR A 90 1.80 -2.44 -3.52
N TRP A 91 2.09 -3.36 -4.45
CA TRP A 91 1.43 -4.66 -4.51
C TRP A 91 1.72 -5.54 -3.29
N ALA A 92 2.92 -5.46 -2.72
CA ALA A 92 3.28 -6.15 -1.48
C ALA A 92 2.37 -5.72 -0.32
N HIS A 93 2.03 -4.43 -0.24
CA HIS A 93 1.09 -3.93 0.75
C HIS A 93 -0.35 -4.37 0.46
N ILE A 94 -0.81 -4.34 -0.80
CA ILE A 94 -2.15 -4.83 -1.18
C ILE A 94 -2.32 -6.30 -0.78
N ILE A 95 -1.35 -7.16 -1.10
CA ILE A 95 -1.37 -8.57 -0.70
C ILE A 95 -1.54 -8.69 0.82
N MET A 96 -0.76 -7.95 1.61
CA MET A 96 -0.85 -8.04 3.07
C MET A 96 -2.13 -7.45 3.66
N ILE A 97 -2.83 -6.56 2.95
CA ILE A 97 -4.14 -6.02 3.37
C ILE A 97 -5.25 -7.05 3.11
N PHE A 98 -5.21 -7.74 1.98
CA PHE A 98 -6.23 -8.72 1.60
C PHE A 98 -6.01 -10.10 2.24
N TYR A 99 -4.77 -10.42 2.61
CA TYR A 99 -4.39 -11.66 3.31
C TYR A 99 -3.74 -11.33 4.68
N PRO A 100 -4.48 -10.69 5.61
CA PRO A 100 -3.93 -10.16 6.86
C PRO A 100 -3.36 -11.22 7.80
N ASN A 101 -3.85 -12.46 7.72
CA ASN A 101 -3.34 -13.62 8.43
C ASN A 101 -3.53 -14.88 7.57
N ASP A 102 -3.19 -16.06 8.11
CA ASP A 102 -3.20 -17.32 7.35
C ASP A 102 -4.58 -18.02 7.37
N GLN A 103 -5.56 -17.43 8.07
CA GLN A 103 -6.92 -17.95 8.21
C GLN A 103 -7.96 -17.10 7.44
N ILE A 104 -7.65 -15.82 7.22
CA ILE A 104 -8.51 -14.83 6.57
C ILE A 104 -7.88 -14.54 5.20
N GLY A 105 -8.44 -15.14 4.15
CA GLY A 105 -7.85 -15.03 2.81
C GLY A 105 -8.38 -15.97 1.72
N TYR A 106 -9.17 -16.99 2.06
CA TYR A 106 -9.47 -18.10 1.14
C TYR A 106 -10.32 -17.74 -0.09
N ASP A 107 -10.98 -16.58 -0.14
CA ASP A 107 -11.95 -16.24 -1.20
C ASP A 107 -11.65 -14.93 -1.95
N THR A 108 -10.38 -14.50 -2.03
CA THR A 108 -10.02 -13.29 -2.81
C THR A 108 -9.22 -13.64 -4.07
N GLN A 109 -9.61 -13.05 -5.21
CA GLN A 109 -8.92 -13.18 -6.50
C GLN A 109 -7.81 -12.12 -6.67
N ILE A 110 -7.42 -11.43 -5.60
CA ILE A 110 -6.51 -10.29 -5.70
C ILE A 110 -5.10 -10.72 -6.11
N LEU A 111 -4.59 -11.86 -5.60
CA LEU A 111 -3.25 -12.32 -5.94
C LEU A 111 -3.15 -12.69 -7.44
N PRO A 112 -4.04 -13.51 -8.03
CA PRO A 112 -4.09 -13.71 -9.48
C PRO A 112 -4.18 -12.41 -10.27
N GLN A 113 -5.06 -11.48 -9.88
CA GLN A 113 -5.21 -10.19 -10.58
C GLN A 113 -3.93 -9.35 -10.55
N ILE A 114 -3.21 -9.34 -9.42
CA ILE A 114 -1.92 -8.66 -9.30
C ILE A 114 -0.88 -9.31 -10.21
N MET A 115 -0.84 -10.65 -10.27
CA MET A 115 0.10 -11.36 -11.14
C MET A 115 -0.17 -11.06 -12.61
N ASP A 116 -1.43 -11.09 -13.05
CA ASP A 116 -1.83 -10.73 -14.42
C ASP A 116 -1.44 -9.29 -14.77
N GLN A 117 -1.60 -8.36 -13.82
CA GLN A 117 -1.23 -6.97 -14.02
C GLN A 117 0.28 -6.78 -14.11
N LEU A 118 1.04 -7.47 -13.26
CA LEU A 118 2.50 -7.42 -13.25
C LEU A 118 3.11 -8.07 -14.50
N GLU A 119 2.54 -9.18 -14.98
CA GLU A 119 2.96 -9.81 -16.24
C GLU A 119 2.79 -8.86 -17.43
N LYS A 120 1.62 -8.19 -17.52
CA LYS A 120 1.40 -7.15 -18.54
C LYS A 120 2.41 -6.03 -18.44
N GLN A 121 2.67 -5.52 -17.23
CA GLN A 121 3.68 -4.47 -17.02
C GLN A 121 5.09 -4.94 -17.36
N PHE A 122 5.43 -6.18 -17.02
CA PHE A 122 6.73 -6.78 -17.31
C PHE A 122 6.99 -6.88 -18.81
N GLU A 123 6.01 -7.34 -19.58
CA GLU A 123 6.10 -7.40 -21.04
C GLU A 123 6.21 -5.99 -21.66
N LEU A 124 5.40 -5.03 -21.21
CA LEU A 124 5.45 -3.64 -21.69
C LEU A 124 6.78 -2.93 -21.39
N ASN A 125 7.43 -3.28 -20.27
CA ASN A 125 8.68 -2.65 -19.83
C ASN A 125 9.94 -3.28 -20.43
N GLY A 126 9.80 -4.17 -21.41
CA GLY A 126 10.93 -4.86 -22.03
C GLY A 126 11.50 -5.99 -21.15
N LYS A 127 10.62 -6.69 -20.42
CA LYS A 127 10.95 -7.86 -19.59
C LYS A 127 11.92 -7.54 -18.44
N GLN A 128 11.67 -6.42 -17.77
CA GLN A 128 12.44 -5.98 -16.61
C GLN A 128 11.54 -5.32 -15.57
N PHE A 129 11.88 -5.52 -14.30
CA PHE A 129 11.32 -4.76 -13.19
C PHE A 129 12.26 -3.65 -12.77
N GLN A 130 11.69 -2.50 -12.40
CA GLN A 130 12.43 -1.38 -11.82
C GLN A 130 12.24 -1.34 -10.31
N TRP A 131 13.34 -1.13 -9.58
CA TRP A 131 13.32 -0.83 -8.15
C TRP A 131 12.97 0.65 -7.97
N ARG A 132 11.70 0.94 -7.64
CA ARG A 132 11.15 2.30 -7.52
C ARG A 132 10.85 2.70 -6.08
N ASP A 133 10.62 1.74 -5.19
CA ASP A 133 10.39 1.97 -3.77
C ASP A 133 11.19 0.98 -2.91
N ILE A 134 11.63 1.41 -1.72
CA ILE A 134 12.37 0.55 -0.78
C ILE A 134 11.58 -0.69 -0.34
N ASP A 135 10.25 -0.61 -0.32
CA ASP A 135 9.36 -1.72 0.03
C ASP A 135 9.18 -2.72 -1.13
N ASP A 136 9.70 -2.44 -2.35
CA ASP A 136 9.67 -3.37 -3.51
C ASP A 136 10.32 -4.72 -3.18
N ARG A 137 11.33 -4.73 -2.31
CA ARG A 137 12.00 -5.94 -1.81
C ARG A 137 11.07 -6.96 -1.15
N GLU A 138 9.92 -6.49 -0.63
CA GLU A 138 8.99 -7.34 0.12
C GLU A 138 8.07 -8.16 -0.78
N PHE A 139 7.93 -7.77 -2.06
CA PHE A 139 6.91 -8.31 -2.95
C PHE A 139 7.00 -9.81 -3.15
N PHE A 140 8.09 -10.31 -3.72
CA PHE A 140 8.21 -11.72 -4.09
C PHE A 140 8.09 -12.64 -2.87
N PHE A 141 8.69 -12.26 -1.74
CA PHE A 141 8.55 -13.01 -0.51
C PHE A 141 7.09 -13.07 -0.04
N ASN A 142 6.40 -11.93 0.05
CA ASN A 142 5.00 -11.89 0.50
C ASN A 142 4.07 -12.62 -0.47
N ALA A 143 4.24 -12.42 -1.79
CA ALA A 143 3.43 -13.05 -2.82
C ALA A 143 3.58 -14.58 -2.79
N MET A 144 4.82 -15.09 -2.77
CA MET A 144 5.07 -16.53 -2.71
C MET A 144 4.57 -17.14 -1.40
N PHE A 145 4.83 -16.48 -0.27
CA PHE A 145 4.35 -16.97 1.03
C PHE A 145 2.82 -17.07 1.05
N LYS A 146 2.12 -16.04 0.56
CA LYS A 146 0.65 -16.05 0.52
C LYS A 146 0.10 -16.98 -0.56
N ALA A 147 0.79 -17.19 -1.68
CA ALA A 147 0.42 -18.22 -2.65
C ALA A 147 0.44 -19.61 -2.01
N THR A 148 1.52 -19.99 -1.30
CA THR A 148 1.61 -21.32 -0.66
C THR A 148 0.51 -21.59 0.35
N VAL A 149 0.05 -20.56 1.06
CA VAL A 149 -1.00 -20.70 2.09
C VAL A 149 -2.40 -20.68 1.49
N ASN A 150 -2.64 -19.88 0.44
CA ASN A 150 -3.99 -19.58 -0.04
C ASN A 150 -4.31 -20.19 -1.42
N CYS A 151 -3.32 -20.44 -2.26
CA CYS A 151 -3.47 -21.16 -3.51
C CYS A 151 -3.16 -22.63 -3.25
N ARG A 152 -4.18 -23.41 -2.84
CA ARG A 152 -4.06 -24.86 -2.88
C ARG A 152 -3.88 -25.25 -4.34
N ASP A 153 -2.90 -26.11 -4.60
CA ASP A 153 -2.67 -26.68 -5.92
C ASP A 153 -4.02 -27.11 -6.52
N VAL A 154 -4.32 -26.61 -7.70
CA VAL A 154 -5.38 -27.20 -8.51
C VAL A 154 -4.84 -28.58 -8.85
N ASP A 155 -5.43 -29.62 -8.25
CA ASP A 155 -5.05 -31.02 -8.52
C ASP A 155 -4.89 -31.20 -10.04
N LEU A 156 -3.65 -31.45 -10.47
CA LEU A 156 -3.27 -31.77 -11.85
C LEU A 156 -3.62 -33.23 -12.17
#